data_AF-A0AA50Z3I5-F1
#
_entry.id   AF-A0AA50Z3I5-F1
#
_cell.length_a   1.000
_cell.length_b   1.000
_cell.length_c   1.000
_cell.angle_alpha   90.00
_cell.angle_beta   90.00
_cell.angle_gamma   90.00
#
_symmetry.space_group_name_H-M   'P 1'
#
loop_
_entity.id
_entity.type
_entity.pdbx_description
1 polymer ?
#
loop_
_entity_poly.entity_id
_entity_poly.type
_entity_poly.pdbx_seq_one_letter_code
_entity_poly.pdbx_strand_id
1 'polypeptide(L)' 'EKQGDISEDDTVKFKAYLMSLGIDDPVTRDAYRSNSDYYMGLSQQISDMMVA' A
#
# COMPACT_ATOMS: atom_id res chain seq x y z
N GLU A 1 15.97 -16.54 8.29
CA GLU A 1 14.65 -16.31 8.90
C GLU A 1 13.65 -16.21 7.77
N LYS A 2 12.79 -17.23 7.64
CA LYS A 2 11.87 -17.38 6.50
C LYS A 2 10.84 -16.27 6.55
N GLN A 3 10.99 -15.27 5.68
CA GLN A 3 9.89 -14.40 5.31
C GLN A 3 8.81 -15.32 4.72
N GLY A 4 7.69 -15.43 5.45
CA GLY A 4 6.67 -16.45 5.22
C GLY A 4 6.17 -16.45 3.79
N ASP A 5 5.91 -17.65 3.29
CA ASP A 5 5.30 -17.91 1.99
C ASP A 5 3.91 -17.24 1.98
N ILE A 6 3.81 -16.01 1.47
CA ILE A 6 2.54 -15.28 1.37
C ILE A 6 1.74 -16.02 0.29
N SER A 7 0.66 -16.70 0.69
CA SER A 7 -0.21 -17.38 -0.25
C SER A 7 -0.95 -16.36 -1.13
N GLU A 8 -1.36 -16.76 -2.33
CA GLU A 8 -2.16 -15.93 -3.23
C GLU A 8 -3.45 -15.45 -2.54
N ASP A 9 -4.08 -16.31 -1.73
CA ASP A 9 -5.25 -15.99 -0.92
C ASP A 9 -5.00 -14.87 0.10
N ASP A 10 -3.80 -14.80 0.67
CA ASP A 10 -3.45 -13.75 1.63
C ASP A 10 -3.29 -12.40 0.93
N THR A 11 -2.76 -12.39 -0.30
CA THR A 11 -2.65 -11.19 -1.13
C THR A 11 -4.04 -10.69 -1.58
N VAL A 12 -4.95 -11.60 -1.94
CA VAL A 12 -6.32 -11.25 -2.33
C VAL A 12 -7.09 -10.65 -1.15
N LYS A 13 -7.01 -11.26 0.03
CA LYS A 13 -7.61 -10.71 1.27
C LYS A 13 -7.03 -9.35 1.61
N PHE A 14 -5.72 -9.19 1.47
CA PHE A 14 -5.05 -7.91 1.73
C PHE A 14 -5.52 -6.81 0.77
N LYS A 15 -5.63 -7.11 -0.54
CA LYS A 15 -6.19 -6.17 -1.52
C LYS A 15 -7.64 -5.80 -1.23
N ALA A 16 -8.48 -6.79 -0.90
CA ALA A 16 -9.87 -6.55 -0.54
C ALA A 16 -10.02 -5.68 0.72
N TYR A 17 -9.13 -5.85 1.69
CA TYR A 17 -9.07 -5.02 2.88
C TYR A 17 -8.71 -3.57 2.55
N LEU A 18 -7.69 -3.35 1.72
CA LEU A 18 -7.31 -2.01 1.26
C LEU A 18 -8.43 -1.31 0.49
N MET A 19 -9.09 -2.01 -0.45
CA MET A 19 -10.24 -1.47 -1.16
C MET A 19 -11.39 -1.10 -0.21
N SER A 20 -11.63 -1.90 0.83
CA SER A 20 -12.67 -1.61 1.83
C SER A 20 -12.36 -0.38 2.69
N LEU A 21 -11.08 0.00 2.81
CA LEU A 21 -10.64 1.25 3.45
C LEU A 21 -10.68 2.46 2.50
N GLY A 22 -11.13 2.28 1.25
CA GLY A 22 -11.12 3.32 0.21
C GLY A 22 -9.78 3.47 -0.51
N ILE A 23 -8.86 2.51 -0.36
CA ILE A 23 -7.52 2.53 -0.95
C ILE A 23 -7.50 1.59 -2.15
N ASP A 24 -7.80 2.13 -3.34
CA ASP A 24 -7.86 1.37 -4.60
C ASP A 24 -6.45 1.09 -5.18
N ASP A 25 -5.51 2.03 -4.99
CA ASP A 25 -4.10 1.89 -5.41
C ASP A 25 -3.14 2.36 -4.30
N PRO A 26 -2.69 1.47 -3.41
CA PRO A 26 -1.82 1.82 -2.30
C PRO A 26 -0.44 2.28 -2.77
N VAL A 27 0.14 3.27 -2.10
CA VAL A 27 1.54 3.64 -2.34
C VAL A 27 2.41 2.49 -1.85
N THR A 28 3.02 1.76 -2.79
CA THR A 28 3.92 0.63 -2.49
C THR A 28 5.37 1.02 -2.73
N ARG A 29 6.29 0.45 -1.96
CA ARG A 29 7.72 0.74 -2.09
C ARG A 29 8.28 0.31 -3.46
N ASP A 30 7.77 -0.77 -4.04
CA ASP A 30 8.21 -1.28 -5.34
C ASP A 30 7.74 -0.42 -6.53
N ALA A 31 6.72 0.43 -6.35
CA ALA A 31 6.24 1.34 -7.39
C ALA A 31 7.17 2.55 -7.64
N TYR A 32 8.15 2.79 -6.75
CA TYR A 32 9.02 3.97 -6.79
C TYR A 32 10.50 3.58 -6.90
N ARG A 33 11.25 4.32 -7.73
CA ARG A 33 12.70 4.11 -7.92
C ARG A 33 13.57 4.90 -6.93
N SER A 34 13.00 5.93 -6.29
CA SER A 34 13.67 6.82 -5.35
C SER A 34 12.89 6.86 -4.04
N ASN A 35 13.61 6.86 -2.92
CA ASN A 35 13.00 6.99 -1.59
C ASN A 35 12.25 8.32 -1.43
N SER A 36 12.76 9.39 -2.04
CA SER A 36 12.10 10.71 -1.97
C SER A 36 10.72 10.68 -2.60
N ASP A 37 10.61 10.07 -3.79
CA ASP A 37 9.35 9.99 -4.53
C ASP A 37 8.34 9.08 -3.80
N TYR A 38 8.84 7.98 -3.23
CA TYR A 38 8.04 7.10 -2.37
C TYR A 38 7.46 7.84 -1.16
N TYR A 39 8.29 8.58 -0.41
CA TYR A 39 7.82 9.32 0.76
C TYR A 39 6.87 10.45 0.39
N MET A 40 7.06 11.09 -0.77
CA MET A 40 6.14 12.10 -1.28
C MET A 40 4.77 11.50 -1.58
N GLY A 41 4.71 10.41 -2.35
CA GLY A 41 3.45 9.69 -2.61
C GLY A 41 2.77 9.23 -1.33
N LEU A 42 3.54 8.68 -0.39
CA LEU A 42 3.02 8.20 0.89
C LEU A 42 2.44 9.35 1.73
N SER A 43 3.11 10.51 1.78
CA SER A 43 2.61 11.68 2.51
C SER A 43 1.30 12.22 1.93
N GLN A 44 1.14 12.17 0.60
CA GLN A 44 -0.09 12.57 -0.06
C GLN A 44 -1.23 11.63 0.29
N GLN A 45 -1.00 10.32 0.19
CA GLN A 45 -2.00 9.30 0.54
C GLN A 45 -2.45 9.41 2.00
N ILE A 46 -1.54 9.67 2.94
CA ILE A 46 -1.89 9.91 4.35
C ILE A 46 -2.72 11.18 4.50
N SER A 47 -2.35 12.27 3.81
CA SER A 47 -3.09 13.53 3.85
C SER A 47 -4.52 13.36 3.34
N ASP A 48 -4.70 12.63 2.23
CA ASP A 48 -6.00 12.35 1.64
C ASP A 48 -6.88 11.50 2.59
N MET A 49 -6.28 10.51 3.27
CA MET A 49 -6.98 9.71 4.29
C MET A 49 -7.41 10.52 5.52
N MET A 50 -6.72 11.60 5.87
CA MET A 50 -7.05 12.43 7.03
C MET A 50 -8.14 13.47 6.74
N VAL A 51 -8.37 13.81 5.47
CA VAL A 51 -9.36 14.82 5.04
C VAL A 51 -10.71 14.17 4.65
N ALA A 52 -10.72 12.86 4.40
CA ALA A 52 -11.90 12.09 4.00
C ALA A 52 -12.87 11.78 5.14
#